data_AF-A0A4U1YUC0-F1
#
_entry.id   AF-A0A4U1YUC0-F1
#
_cell.length_a   1.000
_cell.length_b   1.000
_cell.length_c   1.000
_cell.angle_alpha   90.00
_cell.angle_beta   90.00
_cell.angle_gamma   90.00
#
_symmetry.space_group_name_H-M   'P 1'
#
loop_
_entity.id
_entity.type
_entity.pdbx_description
1 polymer ?
#
loop_
_entity_poly.entity_id
_entity_poly.type
_entity_poly.pdbx_seq_one_letter_code
_entity_poly.pdbx_strand_id
1 'polypeptide(L)'
;MNYKLIIVLVCVVLMYSCSRKERIESGCFQPFSVLATEYFGTNEPQRWEIVGRNAGDEFLLKNGILGFVVERNFAQNMMPLSEKGLLKFTGRVYKFWPSWAEKYLGGGNKNIQLEVLVSNGKYLVFDDNPRNKFVPSIKKRCDF
;
A
#
# COMPACT_ATOMS: atom_id res chain seq x y z
N MET A 1 -6.52 41.61 -22.14
CA MET A 1 -6.15 40.21 -21.80
C MET A 1 -6.27 40.05 -20.29
N ASN A 2 -7.33 39.38 -19.82
CA ASN A 2 -7.73 39.40 -18.40
C ASN A 2 -6.82 38.50 -17.57
N TYR A 3 -5.71 39.05 -17.07
CA TYR A 3 -4.75 38.41 -16.18
C TYR A 3 -5.43 37.74 -14.96
N LYS A 4 -6.55 38.31 -14.46
CA LYS A 4 -7.37 37.72 -13.41
C LYS A 4 -7.97 36.35 -13.79
N LEU A 5 -8.38 36.16 -15.04
CA LEU A 5 -8.96 34.90 -15.51
C LEU A 5 -7.88 33.80 -15.63
N ILE A 6 -6.68 34.19 -16.06
CA ILE A 6 -5.52 33.30 -16.19
C ILE A 6 -5.06 32.83 -14.80
N ILE A 7 -4.98 33.74 -13.81
CA ILE A 7 -4.60 33.40 -12.43
C ILE A 7 -5.60 32.42 -11.80
N VAL A 8 -6.90 32.64 -11.99
CA VAL A 8 -7.94 31.73 -11.48
C VAL A 8 -7.83 30.35 -12.14
N LEU A 9 -7.62 30.27 -13.46
CA LEU A 9 -7.43 29.00 -14.16
C LEU A 9 -6.18 28.24 -13.69
N VAL A 10 -5.06 28.95 -13.46
CA VAL A 10 -3.83 28.35 -12.94
C VAL A 10 -4.03 27.85 -11.50
N CYS A 11 -4.70 28.60 -10.63
CA CYS A 11 -5.02 28.16 -9.27
C CYS A 11 -5.95 26.94 -9.25
N VAL A 12 -6.97 26.88 -10.11
CA VAL A 12 -7.87 25.72 -10.20
C VAL A 12 -7.10 24.48 -10.68
N VAL A 13 -6.25 24.60 -11.70
CA VAL A 13 -5.43 23.49 -12.20
C VAL A 13 -4.41 23.01 -11.15
N LEU A 14 -3.81 23.93 -10.39
CA LEU A 14 -2.88 23.59 -9.31
C LEU A 14 -3.59 22.87 -8.15
N MET A 15 -4.82 23.25 -7.81
CA MET A 15 -5.58 22.58 -6.73
C MET A 15 -6.03 21.15 -7.11
N TYR A 16 -6.31 20.88 -8.39
CA TYR A 16 -6.68 19.52 -8.84
C TYR A 16 -5.48 18.56 -8.95
N SER A 17 -4.24 19.08 -9.01
CA SER A 17 -3.03 18.27 -9.19
C SER A 17 -2.44 17.74 -7.87
N CYS A 18 -2.93 18.18 -6.72
CA CYS A 18 -2.40 17.80 -5.40
C CYS A 18 -3.16 16.67 -4.69
N SER A 19 -4.34 16.27 -5.15
CA SER A 19 -5.11 15.22 -4.48
C SER A 19 -4.66 13.82 -4.91
N ARG A 20 -3.94 13.12 -4.04
CA ARG A 20 -3.67 11.68 -4.19
C ARG A 20 -5.00 10.93 -4.29
N LYS A 21 -5.16 10.07 -5.30
CA LYS A 21 -6.35 9.23 -5.44
C LYS A 21 -6.07 7.86 -4.82
N GLU A 22 -6.84 7.53 -3.78
CA GLU A 22 -6.74 6.28 -3.05
C GLU A 22 -8.05 5.49 -3.23
N ARG A 23 -7.95 4.19 -3.48
CA ARG A 23 -9.13 3.31 -3.65
C ARG A 23 -8.88 1.95 -3.02
N ILE A 24 -9.96 1.35 -2.52
CA ILE A 24 -9.96 -0.03 -2.02
C ILE A 24 -10.89 -0.84 -2.90
N GLU A 25 -10.39 -1.94 -3.43
CA GLU A 25 -11.16 -2.88 -4.24
C GLU A 25 -11.19 -4.23 -3.53
N SER A 26 -12.35 -4.87 -3.51
CA SER A 26 -12.55 -6.21 -2.92
C SER A 26 -12.73 -7.27 -4.00
N GLY A 27 -12.50 -8.55 -3.66
CA GLY A 27 -12.70 -9.68 -4.56
C GLY A 27 -11.74 -9.69 -5.75
N CYS A 28 -10.53 -9.19 -5.55
CA CYS A 28 -9.49 -9.01 -6.57
C CYS A 28 -8.68 -10.26 -6.86
N PHE A 29 -8.67 -11.19 -5.92
CA PHE A 29 -8.09 -12.53 -6.01
C PHE A 29 -8.79 -13.43 -4.98
N GLN A 30 -8.59 -14.75 -5.06
CA GLN A 30 -9.16 -15.69 -4.09
C GLN A 30 -8.44 -15.57 -2.75
N PRO A 31 -9.14 -15.39 -1.61
CA PRO A 31 -8.52 -15.38 -0.29
C PRO A 31 -7.73 -16.67 -0.03
N PHE A 32 -6.57 -16.54 0.59
CA PHE A 32 -5.72 -17.68 0.96
C PHE A 32 -4.94 -17.36 2.24
N SER A 33 -4.29 -18.37 2.81
CA SER A 33 -3.43 -18.20 3.98
C SER A 33 -2.10 -18.87 3.74
N VAL A 34 -1.02 -18.22 4.19
CA VAL A 34 0.36 -18.70 4.06
C VAL A 34 1.16 -18.22 5.27
N LEU A 35 2.17 -18.97 5.68
CA LEU A 35 3.09 -18.52 6.71
C LEU A 35 3.88 -17.32 6.20
N ALA A 36 4.09 -16.30 7.03
CA ALA A 36 4.87 -15.12 6.66
C ALA A 36 6.30 -15.49 6.22
N THR A 37 6.90 -16.47 6.91
CA THR A 37 8.22 -17.00 6.57
C THR A 37 8.25 -17.64 5.19
N GLU A 38 7.20 -18.39 4.83
CA GLU A 38 7.05 -19.02 3.51
C GLU A 38 6.76 -17.99 2.41
N TYR A 39 5.94 -16.97 2.71
CA TYR A 39 5.61 -15.90 1.76
C TYR A 39 6.84 -15.06 1.40
N PHE A 40 7.58 -14.59 2.40
CA PHE A 40 8.75 -13.73 2.22
C PHE A 40 10.06 -14.50 1.98
N GLY A 41 10.10 -15.82 2.19
CA GLY A 41 11.33 -16.62 2.06
C GLY A 41 12.41 -16.26 3.10
N THR A 42 11.98 -15.79 4.27
CA THR A 42 12.85 -15.31 5.37
C THR A 42 12.39 -15.89 6.71
N ASN A 43 13.30 -16.05 7.66
CA ASN A 43 12.95 -16.52 9.00
C ASN A 43 12.50 -15.38 9.94
N GLU A 44 12.74 -14.13 9.55
CA GLU A 44 12.53 -12.96 10.40
C GLU A 44 11.65 -11.90 9.75
N PRO A 45 10.43 -12.24 9.27
CA PRO A 45 9.51 -11.25 8.73
C PRO A 45 9.17 -10.22 9.81
N GLN A 46 8.99 -8.98 9.41
CA GLN A 46 8.71 -7.87 10.32
C GLN A 46 7.35 -7.26 10.02
N ARG A 47 6.81 -6.56 11.02
CA ARG A 47 5.72 -5.59 10.84
C ARG A 47 6.26 -4.19 11.06
N TRP A 48 5.82 -3.27 10.22
CA TRP A 48 6.15 -1.86 10.30
C TRP A 48 4.87 -1.06 10.55
N GLU A 49 4.72 -0.53 11.76
CA GLU A 49 3.50 0.17 12.17
C GLU A 49 3.45 1.60 11.61
N ILE A 50 2.24 2.01 11.22
CA ILE A 50 1.99 3.37 10.73
C ILE A 50 1.91 4.33 11.91
N VAL A 51 2.73 5.37 11.89
CA VAL A 51 2.81 6.39 12.95
C VAL A 51 2.18 7.73 12.56
N GLY A 52 1.50 7.82 11.40
CA GLY A 52 0.72 8.99 11.00
C GLY A 52 1.54 10.18 10.49
N ARG A 53 2.73 9.94 9.95
CA ARG A 53 3.67 11.00 9.50
C ARG A 53 3.90 11.01 7.99
N ASN A 54 3.45 9.98 7.28
CA ASN A 54 3.65 9.83 5.84
C ASN A 54 2.36 10.06 5.05
N ALA A 55 2.53 10.35 3.75
CA ALA A 55 1.41 10.54 2.83
C ALA A 55 0.59 9.23 2.68
N GLY A 56 -0.71 9.32 2.96
CA GLY A 56 -1.65 8.19 2.92
C GLY A 56 -1.83 7.45 4.24
N ASP A 57 -1.04 7.76 5.26
CA ASP A 57 -1.20 7.15 6.59
C ASP A 57 -2.61 7.39 7.14
N GLU A 58 -3.15 8.61 6.98
CA GLU A 58 -4.50 8.95 7.45
C GLU A 58 -5.56 8.06 6.79
N PHE A 59 -5.45 7.82 5.49
CA PHE A 59 -6.37 6.94 4.77
C PHE A 59 -6.25 5.49 5.23
N LEU A 60 -5.03 5.00 5.42
CA LEU A 60 -4.77 3.65 5.92
C LEU A 60 -5.37 3.46 7.32
N LEU A 61 -5.06 4.37 8.24
CA LEU A 61 -5.55 4.35 9.61
C LEU A 61 -7.08 4.46 9.67
N LYS A 62 -7.69 5.34 8.86
CA LYS A 62 -9.16 5.47 8.75
C LYS A 62 -9.83 4.18 8.28
N ASN A 63 -9.14 3.34 7.52
CA ASN A 63 -9.63 2.03 7.07
C ASN A 63 -9.19 0.86 7.98
N GLY A 64 -8.55 1.18 9.12
CA GLY A 64 -8.12 0.21 10.12
C GLY A 64 -6.88 -0.59 9.74
N ILE A 65 -6.09 -0.11 8.77
CA ILE A 65 -4.77 -0.66 8.46
C ILE A 65 -3.78 -0.13 9.49
N LEU A 66 -3.15 -1.05 10.23
CA LEU A 66 -2.21 -0.73 11.31
C LEU A 66 -0.78 -0.55 10.81
N GLY A 67 -0.46 -1.09 9.64
CA GLY A 67 0.91 -1.07 9.14
C GLY A 67 1.14 -1.95 7.93
N PHE A 68 2.41 -2.24 7.70
CA PHE A 68 2.88 -3.12 6.64
C PHE A 68 3.51 -4.38 7.23
N VAL A 69 3.43 -5.49 6.50
CA VAL A 69 4.28 -6.66 6.71
C VAL A 69 5.36 -6.67 5.64
N VAL A 70 6.60 -6.95 6.05
CA VAL A 70 7.81 -6.80 5.23
C VAL A 70 8.77 -7.97 5.43
N GLU A 71 9.60 -8.23 4.43
CA GLU A 71 10.57 -9.34 4.45
C GLU A 71 11.66 -9.18 5.54
N ARG A 72 12.09 -7.95 5.81
CA ARG A 72 13.26 -7.66 6.64
C ARG A 72 13.18 -6.28 7.25
N ASN A 73 14.05 -6.05 8.23
CA ASN A 73 14.21 -4.74 8.82
C ASN A 73 14.91 -3.77 7.85
N PHE A 74 14.24 -2.69 7.48
CA PHE A 74 14.81 -1.61 6.66
C PHE A 74 14.54 -0.21 7.21
N ALA A 75 13.73 -0.08 8.26
CA ALA A 75 13.35 1.21 8.84
C ALA A 75 13.27 1.13 10.37
N GLN A 76 13.28 2.30 11.01
CA GLN A 76 13.10 2.39 12.44
C GLN A 76 11.68 1.95 12.86
N ASN A 77 11.55 1.40 14.06
CA ASN A 77 10.28 0.97 14.68
C ASN A 77 9.60 -0.23 14.02
N MET A 78 10.37 -1.13 13.41
CA MET A 78 9.88 -2.44 13.00
C MET A 78 9.86 -3.40 14.18
N MET A 79 8.82 -4.23 14.24
CA MET A 79 8.68 -5.28 15.25
C MET A 79 8.70 -6.65 14.56
N PRO A 80 9.30 -7.67 15.19
CA PRO A 80 9.25 -9.03 14.66
C PRO A 80 7.82 -9.52 14.52
N LEU A 81 7.52 -10.14 13.38
CA LEU A 81 6.34 -10.99 13.26
C LEU A 81 6.69 -12.32 13.93
N SER A 82 5.72 -12.93 14.64
CA SER A 82 5.91 -14.28 15.18
C SER A 82 6.31 -15.25 14.06
N GLU A 83 7.21 -16.20 14.34
CA GLU A 83 7.62 -17.25 13.38
C GLU A 83 6.43 -18.10 12.86
N LYS A 84 5.34 -18.15 13.64
CA LYS A 84 4.06 -18.78 13.25
C LYS A 84 3.03 -17.77 12.73
N GLY A 85 3.49 -16.59 12.29
CA GLY A 85 2.67 -15.51 11.78
C GLY A 85 1.96 -15.94 10.50
N LEU A 86 0.69 -16.30 10.61
CA LEU A 86 -0.14 -16.64 9.47
C LEU A 86 -0.64 -15.35 8.80
N LEU A 87 -0.29 -15.16 7.52
CA LEU A 87 -0.82 -14.10 6.69
C LEU A 87 -2.12 -14.57 6.06
N LYS A 88 -3.25 -13.99 6.46
CA LYS A 88 -4.56 -14.28 5.86
C LYS A 88 -4.88 -13.22 4.81
N PHE A 89 -4.62 -13.52 3.55
CA PHE A 89 -4.94 -12.63 2.44
C PHE A 89 -6.44 -12.56 2.22
N THR A 90 -7.00 -11.34 2.16
CA THR A 90 -8.46 -11.15 2.20
C THR A 90 -9.12 -11.05 0.82
N GLY A 91 -8.33 -10.97 -0.25
CA GLY A 91 -8.83 -10.65 -1.59
C GLY A 91 -9.06 -9.15 -1.81
N ARG A 92 -8.72 -8.29 -0.84
CA ARG A 92 -8.77 -6.82 -0.98
C ARG A 92 -7.41 -6.26 -1.40
N VAL A 93 -7.45 -5.21 -2.22
CA VAL A 93 -6.27 -4.45 -2.62
C VAL A 93 -6.48 -2.96 -2.38
N TYR A 94 -5.38 -2.29 -2.04
CA TYR A 94 -5.32 -0.84 -1.85
C TYR A 94 -4.52 -0.25 -3.01
N LYS A 95 -5.14 0.68 -3.74
CA LYS A 95 -4.57 1.35 -4.90
C LYS A 95 -4.19 2.76 -4.52
N PHE A 96 -2.90 3.09 -4.69
CA PHE A 96 -2.37 4.43 -4.48
C PHE A 96 -1.90 5.01 -5.80
N TRP A 97 -2.59 6.06 -6.26
CA TRP A 97 -2.08 6.86 -7.36
C TRP A 97 -0.93 7.74 -6.86
N PRO A 98 0.23 7.72 -7.53
CA PRO A 98 1.33 8.61 -7.18
C PRO A 98 0.88 10.06 -7.38
N SER A 99 1.31 10.94 -6.48
CA SER A 99 1.29 12.38 -6.72
C SER A 99 2.15 12.73 -7.94
N TRP A 100 1.98 13.94 -8.47
CA TRP A 100 2.80 14.40 -9.58
C TRP A 100 4.30 14.32 -9.26
N ALA A 101 4.71 14.73 -8.05
CA ALA A 101 6.10 14.64 -7.61
C ALA A 101 6.58 13.19 -7.52
N GLU A 102 5.82 12.28 -6.92
CA GLU A 102 6.18 10.86 -6.87
C GLU A 102 6.32 10.25 -8.27
N LYS A 103 5.43 10.62 -9.20
CA LYS A 103 5.43 10.10 -10.57
C LYS A 103 6.63 10.56 -11.38
N TYR A 104 6.98 11.85 -11.30
CA TYR A 104 7.99 12.45 -12.18
C TYR A 104 9.37 12.65 -11.52
N LEU A 105 9.44 12.76 -10.19
CA LEU A 105 10.71 12.88 -9.44
C LEU A 105 11.07 11.58 -8.71
N GLY A 106 10.08 10.88 -8.19
CA GLY A 106 10.28 9.62 -7.45
C GLY A 106 10.19 8.34 -8.32
N GLY A 107 9.79 8.46 -9.58
CA GLY A 107 9.60 7.31 -10.49
C GLY A 107 8.46 6.36 -10.11
N GLY A 108 7.60 6.73 -9.16
CA GLY A 108 6.50 5.90 -8.69
C GLY A 108 5.39 5.83 -9.73
N ASN A 109 5.14 4.65 -10.29
CA ASN A 109 4.28 4.55 -11.48
C ASN A 109 2.87 4.05 -11.24
N LYS A 110 2.50 3.62 -10.01
CA LYS A 110 1.19 3.16 -9.50
C LYS A 110 1.43 2.01 -8.52
N ASN A 111 0.90 2.08 -7.28
CA ASN A 111 1.20 1.08 -6.25
C ASN A 111 -0.06 0.31 -5.83
N ILE A 112 -0.05 -1.01 -6.00
CA ILE A 112 -1.09 -1.93 -5.48
C ILE A 112 -0.51 -2.62 -4.25
N GLN A 113 -1.26 -2.63 -3.17
CA GLN A 113 -0.89 -3.28 -1.91
C GLN A 113 -1.96 -4.30 -1.53
N LEU A 114 -1.55 -5.50 -1.14
CA LEU A 114 -2.46 -6.59 -0.79
C LEU A 114 -2.81 -6.51 0.70
N GLU A 115 -4.09 -6.64 1.04
CA GLU A 115 -4.52 -6.68 2.43
C GLU A 115 -4.35 -8.07 3.02
N VAL A 116 -3.75 -8.12 4.21
CA VAL A 116 -3.60 -9.32 5.02
C VAL A 116 -4.10 -9.08 6.44
N LEU A 117 -4.67 -10.12 7.05
CA LEU A 117 -4.91 -10.17 8.48
C LEU A 117 -3.76 -10.93 9.14
N VAL A 118 -3.18 -10.32 10.17
CA VAL A 118 -2.19 -10.95 11.03
C VAL A 118 -2.67 -10.86 12.47
N SER A 119 -2.83 -12.01 13.11
CA SER A 119 -3.48 -12.12 14.42
C SER A 119 -4.85 -11.42 14.40
N ASN A 120 -4.97 -10.23 15.02
CA ASN A 120 -6.20 -9.44 15.08
C ASN A 120 -6.10 -8.09 14.34
N GLY A 121 -4.99 -7.83 13.63
CA GLY A 121 -4.74 -6.57 12.93
C GLY A 121 -4.83 -6.70 11.41
N LYS A 122 -5.19 -5.61 10.74
CA LYS A 122 -5.10 -5.50 9.28
C LYS A 122 -3.80 -4.83 8.89
N TYR A 123 -3.11 -5.42 7.94
CA TYR A 123 -1.84 -4.93 7.43
C TYR A 123 -1.83 -5.00 5.90
N LEU A 124 -0.89 -4.28 5.30
CA LEU A 124 -0.60 -4.36 3.87
C LEU A 124 0.71 -5.11 3.62
N VAL A 125 0.77 -5.90 2.57
CA VAL A 125 2.02 -6.56 2.17
C VAL A 125 2.88 -5.61 1.37
N PHE A 126 4.00 -5.21 1.96
CA PHE A 126 5.03 -4.46 1.27
C PHE A 126 6.15 -5.42 0.84
N ASP A 127 6.09 -5.82 -0.41
CA ASP A 127 7.04 -6.72 -1.05
C ASP A 127 7.70 -5.96 -2.21
N ASP A 128 8.95 -5.54 -1.99
CA ASP A 128 9.72 -4.73 -2.95
C ASP A 128 10.09 -5.55 -4.20
N ASN A 129 10.03 -6.89 -4.13
CA ASN A 129 10.28 -7.76 -5.26
C ASN A 129 9.35 -8.98 -5.23
N PRO A 130 8.10 -8.85 -5.73
CA PRO A 130 7.02 -9.84 -5.60
C PRO A 130 7.21 -11.12 -6.44
N ARG A 131 8.44 -11.61 -6.60
CA ARG A 131 8.78 -12.83 -7.34
C ARG A 131 8.58 -14.10 -6.50
N ASN A 132 7.74 -14.07 -5.48
CA ASN A 132 7.38 -15.27 -4.74
C ASN A 132 6.17 -15.97 -5.40
N LYS A 133 6.09 -17.30 -5.29
CA LYS A 133 5.04 -18.12 -5.91
C LYS A 133 3.63 -17.88 -5.35
N PHE A 134 3.53 -17.12 -4.25
CA PHE A 134 2.27 -16.85 -3.55
C PHE A 134 1.63 -15.53 -3.94
N VAL A 135 2.30 -14.70 -4.75
CA VAL A 135 1.70 -13.46 -5.25
C VAL A 135 0.49 -13.81 -6.12
N PRO A 136 -0.73 -13.43 -5.70
CA PRO A 136 -1.92 -13.83 -6.41
C PRO A 136 -2.04 -13.08 -7.74
N SER A 137 -2.61 -13.75 -8.75
CA SER A 137 -3.03 -13.08 -9.98
C SER A 137 -4.21 -12.14 -9.70
N ILE A 138 -4.02 -10.85 -9.96
CA ILE A 138 -5.01 -9.80 -9.70
C ILE A 138 -5.95 -9.67 -10.91
N LYS A 139 -7.27 -9.63 -10.66
CA LYS A 139 -8.26 -9.35 -11.71
C LYS A 139 -8.01 -7.98 -12.34
N LYS A 140 -8.14 -7.85 -13.67
CA LYS A 140 -7.94 -6.59 -14.42
C LYS A 140 -8.61 -5.35 -13.82
N ARG A 141 -9.85 -5.46 -13.31
CA ARG A 141 -10.55 -4.32 -12.66
C ARG A 141 -9.85 -3.80 -11.40
N CYS A 142 -9.09 -4.68 -10.74
CA CYS A 142 -8.31 -4.40 -9.55
C CYS A 142 -6.86 -4.01 -9.87
N ASP A 143 -6.50 -4.00 -11.15
CA ASP A 143 -5.28 -3.37 -11.65
C ASP A 143 -5.55 -1.89 -11.98
N PHE A 144 -4.52 -1.14 -12.37
CA PHE A 144 -4.57 0.28 -12.70
C PHE A 144 -4.78 0.61 -14.19
#